data_AF-A0A7W0VG06-F1
#
_entry.id   AF-A0A7W0VG06-F1
#
_cell.length_a   1.000
_cell.length_b   1.000
_cell.length_c   1.000
_cell.angle_alpha   90.00
_cell.angle_beta   90.00
_cell.angle_gamma   90.00
#
_symmetry.space_group_name_H-M   'P 1'
#
loop_
_entity.id
_entity.type
_entity.pdbx_description
1 polymer ?
#
loop_
_entity_poly.entity_id
_entity_poly.type
_entity_poly.pdbx_seq_one_letter_code
_entity_poly.pdbx_strand_id
1 'polypeptide(L)'
;MESAAPVRRRRVGSRGRIAQYDLERNRKIIDAVRAVAGEINSTPSAVSLAWLLAKPQVTSVIFGARTIEQLDANLPAADLELSARHLAVLDEASAFELGYPYGFIKATQSTW
;
A
#
# COMPACT_ATOMS: atom_id res chain seq x y z
N MET A 1 30.84 -36.93 -20.09
CA MET A 1 30.73 -35.95 -18.98
C MET A 1 29.56 -35.04 -19.32
N GLU A 2 28.35 -35.55 -19.04
CA GLU A 2 27.07 -34.96 -19.46
C GLU A 2 26.90 -33.58 -18.83
N SER A 3 26.86 -32.53 -19.65
CA SER A 3 26.59 -31.16 -19.22
C SER A 3 25.11 -31.05 -18.86
N ALA A 4 24.81 -30.98 -17.56
CA ALA A 4 23.45 -30.78 -17.07
C ALA A 4 22.97 -29.38 -17.47
N ALA A 5 21.96 -29.32 -18.35
CA ALA A 5 21.29 -28.08 -18.74
C ALA A 5 20.75 -27.33 -17.52
N PRO A 6 20.79 -25.99 -17.50
CA PRO A 6 20.34 -25.22 -16.35
C PRO A 6 18.83 -25.43 -16.12
N VAL A 7 18.47 -25.74 -14.87
CA VAL A 7 17.08 -25.87 -14.43
C VAL A 7 16.33 -24.59 -14.76
N ARG A 8 15.43 -24.66 -15.73
CA ARG A 8 14.62 -23.54 -16.19
C ARG A 8 13.68 -23.12 -15.06
N ARG A 9 14.01 -22.05 -14.32
CA ARG A 9 13.12 -21.44 -13.33
C ARG A 9 11.78 -21.16 -14.01
N ARG A 10 10.75 -21.92 -13.66
CA ARG A 10 9.38 -21.69 -14.13
C ARG A 10 9.00 -20.28 -13.66
N ARG A 11 8.81 -19.34 -14.59
CA ARG A 11 8.29 -18.02 -14.24
C ARG A 11 6.93 -18.26 -13.60
N VAL A 12 6.80 -17.95 -12.33
CA VAL A 12 5.49 -17.85 -11.69
C VAL A 12 4.75 -16.80 -12.50
N GLY A 13 3.73 -17.22 -13.26
CA GLY A 13 2.88 -16.30 -14.01
C GLY A 13 2.27 -15.27 -13.05
N SER A 14 1.92 -14.08 -13.56
CA SER A 14 1.41 -12.97 -12.75
C SER A 14 0.38 -13.38 -11.68
N ARG A 15 -0.51 -14.33 -12.01
CA ARG A 15 -1.51 -14.89 -11.08
C ARG A 15 -0.92 -15.56 -9.85
N GLY A 16 0.13 -16.37 -9.99
CA GLY A 16 0.75 -17.05 -8.84
C GLY A 16 1.47 -16.07 -7.91
N ARG A 17 1.97 -14.95 -8.45
CA ARG A 17 2.61 -13.88 -7.66
C ARG A 17 1.58 -12.97 -6.98
N ILE A 18 0.35 -12.89 -7.49
CA ILE A 18 -0.73 -12.09 -6.88
C ILE A 18 -1.46 -12.89 -5.79
N ALA A 19 -1.57 -14.21 -5.94
CA ALA A 19 -2.25 -15.08 -4.98
C ALA A 19 -1.71 -14.97 -3.54
N GLN A 20 -0.40 -14.78 -3.36
CA GLN A 20 0.21 -14.57 -2.04
C GLN A 20 -0.24 -13.26 -1.34
N TYR A 21 -0.79 -12.31 -2.11
CA TYR A 21 -1.30 -11.04 -1.59
C TYR A 21 -2.82 -11.04 -1.44
N ASP A 22 -3.51 -12.12 -1.79
CA ASP A 22 -4.96 -12.24 -1.61
C ASP A 22 -5.29 -12.68 -0.18
N LEU A 23 -4.89 -11.85 0.78
CA LEU A 23 -5.12 -12.04 2.20
C LEU A 23 -6.32 -11.19 2.64
N GLU A 24 -7.06 -11.67 3.63
CA GLU A 24 -8.21 -10.93 4.20
C GLU A 24 -7.81 -9.51 4.62
N ARG A 25 -6.63 -9.35 5.23
CA ARG A 25 -6.06 -8.04 5.57
C ARG A 25 -5.95 -7.11 4.36
N ASN A 26 -5.43 -7.60 3.24
CA ASN A 26 -5.24 -6.77 2.04
C ASN A 26 -6.59 -6.38 1.42
N ARG A 27 -7.60 -7.25 1.49
CA ARG A 27 -8.97 -6.91 1.05
C ARG A 27 -9.57 -5.79 1.90
N LYS A 28 -9.42 -5.84 3.22
CA LYS A 28 -9.86 -4.76 4.13
C LYS A 28 -9.20 -3.42 3.81
N ILE A 29 -7.90 -3.42 3.51
CA ILE A 29 -7.18 -2.22 3.07
C ILE A 29 -7.77 -1.68 1.75
N ILE A 30 -7.99 -2.55 0.77
CA ILE A 30 -8.58 -2.17 -0.53
C ILE A 30 -9.99 -1.57 -0.34
N ASP A 31 -10.81 -2.15 0.53
CA ASP A 31 -12.17 -1.67 0.80
C ASP A 31 -12.15 -0.28 1.45
N ALA A 32 -11.26 -0.05 2.43
CA ALA A 32 -11.08 1.27 3.05
C ALA A 32 -10.63 2.34 2.04
N VAL A 33 -9.65 2.01 1.18
CA VAL A 33 -9.18 2.92 0.12
C VAL A 33 -10.30 3.24 -0.87
N ARG A 34 -11.08 2.23 -1.28
CA ARG A 34 -12.21 2.43 -2.21
C ARG A 34 -13.32 3.28 -1.60
N ALA A 35 -13.62 3.10 -0.32
CA ALA A 35 -14.60 3.92 0.38
C ALA A 35 -14.19 5.39 0.39
N VAL A 36 -12.96 5.69 0.82
CA VAL A 36 -12.43 7.07 0.81
C VAL A 36 -12.40 7.66 -0.60
N ALA A 37 -11.95 6.89 -1.59
CA ALA A 37 -11.92 7.33 -2.98
C ALA A 37 -13.32 7.69 -3.52
N GLY A 38 -14.34 6.91 -3.16
CA GLY A 38 -15.74 7.20 -3.51
C GLY A 38 -16.27 8.48 -2.86
N GLU A 39 -15.91 8.74 -1.60
CA GLU A 39 -16.36 9.95 -0.90
C GLU A 39 -15.80 11.25 -1.50
N ILE A 40 -14.57 11.22 -2.02
CA ILE A 40 -13.89 12.41 -2.56
C ILE A 40 -13.80 12.44 -4.09
N ASN A 41 -14.54 11.55 -4.77
CA ASN A 41 -14.56 11.42 -6.23
C ASN A 41 -13.16 11.29 -6.86
N SER A 42 -12.32 10.43 -6.29
CA SER A 42 -10.96 10.19 -6.75
C SER A 42 -10.72 8.71 -7.09
N THR A 43 -9.53 8.38 -7.59
CA THR A 43 -9.14 7.00 -7.86
C THR A 43 -8.53 6.35 -6.61
N PRO A 44 -8.73 5.04 -6.39
CA PRO A 44 -8.07 4.32 -5.28
C PRO A 44 -6.54 4.47 -5.30
N SER A 45 -5.96 4.57 -6.50
CA SER A 45 -4.51 4.73 -6.67
C SER A 45 -4.06 6.12 -6.23
N ALA A 46 -4.75 7.18 -6.65
CA ALA A 46 -4.47 8.55 -6.22
C ALA A 46 -4.64 8.72 -4.70
N VAL A 47 -5.68 8.13 -4.10
CA VAL A 47 -5.88 8.14 -2.63
C VAL A 47 -4.73 7.47 -1.90
N SER A 48 -4.25 6.33 -2.41
CA SER A 48 -3.13 5.61 -1.79
C SER A 48 -1.83 6.42 -1.83
N LEU A 49 -1.59 7.11 -2.95
CA LEU A 49 -0.43 7.99 -3.12
C LEU A 49 -0.54 9.24 -2.23
N ALA A 50 -1.72 9.87 -2.18
CA ALA A 50 -1.99 11.04 -1.34
C ALA A 50 -1.83 10.72 0.16
N TRP A 51 -2.29 9.53 0.59
CA TRP A 51 -2.08 9.06 1.96
C TRP A 51 -0.60 8.94 2.32
N LEU A 52 0.22 8.46 1.39
CA LEU A 52 1.67 8.34 1.62
C LEU A 52 2.34 9.72 1.63
N LEU A 53 1.94 10.63 0.73
CA LEU A 53 2.42 12.01 0.68
C LEU A 53 2.04 12.82 1.93
N ALA A 54 0.91 12.50 2.58
CA ALA A 54 0.50 13.14 3.83
C ALA A 54 1.38 12.76 5.04
N LYS A 55 2.29 11.78 4.91
CA LYS A 55 3.19 11.39 6.00
C LYS A 55 4.34 12.38 6.12
N PRO A 56 4.60 12.96 7.31
CA PRO A 56 5.67 13.95 7.49
C PRO A 56 7.07 13.47 7.07
N GLN A 57 7.31 12.16 7.11
CA GLN A 57 8.60 11.56 6.75
C GLN A 57 8.76 11.34 5.23
N VAL A 58 7.71 11.59 4.43
CA VAL A 58 7.69 11.33 2.99
C VAL A 58 7.78 12.65 2.25
N THR A 59 8.89 12.87 1.54
CA THR A 59 9.08 14.05 0.69
C THR A 59 8.54 13.82 -0.74
N SER A 60 8.61 12.59 -1.24
CA SER A 60 8.16 12.24 -2.58
C SER A 60 7.80 10.76 -2.66
N VAL A 61 6.93 10.41 -3.62
CA VAL A 61 6.47 9.04 -3.86
C VAL A 61 6.79 8.66 -5.30
N ILE A 62 7.51 7.55 -5.47
CA ILE A 62 7.82 6.98 -6.78
C ILE A 62 6.68 6.03 -7.17
N PHE A 63 6.06 6.27 -8.33
CA PHE A 63 5.09 5.36 -8.93
C PHE A 63 5.39 5.15 -10.42
N GLY A 64 4.94 4.02 -10.96
CA GLY A 64 5.12 3.69 -12.37
C GLY A 64 3.79 3.68 -13.11
N ALA A 65 3.75 4.33 -14.27
CA ALA A 65 2.65 4.27 -15.22
C ALA A 65 3.16 3.76 -16.58
N ARG A 66 2.43 2.84 -17.20
CA ARG A 66 2.77 2.31 -18.54
C ARG A 66 1.91 2.92 -19.65
N THR A 67 0.86 3.63 -19.27
CA THR A 67 -0.05 4.32 -20.18
C THR A 67 -0.35 5.71 -19.63
N ILE A 68 -0.83 6.60 -20.49
CA ILE A 68 -1.17 7.98 -20.10
C ILE A 68 -2.36 7.98 -19.14
N GLU A 69 -3.34 7.11 -19.35
CA GLU A 69 -4.51 7.00 -18.47
C GLU A 69 -4.12 6.61 -17.04
N GLN A 70 -3.08 5.78 -16.88
CA GLN A 70 -2.54 5.45 -15.56
C GLN A 70 -1.81 6.63 -14.92
N LEU A 71 -1.14 7.46 -15.72
CA LEU A 71 -0.50 8.67 -15.23
C LEU A 71 -1.57 9.66 -14.76
N ASP A 72 -2.55 9.95 -15.61
CA ASP A 72 -3.65 10.87 -15.33
C ASP A 72 -4.49 10.44 -14.12
N ALA A 73 -4.68 9.13 -13.93
CA ALA A 73 -5.36 8.59 -12.76
C ALA A 73 -4.60 8.80 -11.43
N ASN A 74 -3.27 9.03 -11.48
CA ASN A 74 -2.39 9.14 -10.32
C ASN A 74 -1.94 10.58 -10.02
N LEU A 75 -1.78 11.43 -11.04
CA LEU A 75 -1.35 12.81 -10.89
C LEU A 75 -2.17 13.62 -9.86
N PRO A 76 -3.50 13.46 -9.75
CA PRO A 76 -4.29 14.17 -8.74
C PRO A 76 -3.82 13.95 -7.30
N ALA A 77 -3.09 12.86 -7.01
CA ALA A 77 -2.58 12.56 -5.67
C ALA A 77 -1.75 13.70 -5.05
N ALA A 78 -1.08 14.51 -5.87
CA ALA A 78 -0.26 15.62 -5.40
C ALA A 78 -1.08 16.78 -4.80
N ASP A 79 -2.33 16.93 -5.25
CA ASP A 79 -3.22 18.04 -4.87
C ASP A 79 -4.36 17.59 -3.95
N LEU A 80 -4.50 16.28 -3.69
CA LEU A 80 -5.55 15.74 -2.82
C LEU A 80 -5.27 16.03 -1.35
N GLU A 81 -6.16 16.78 -0.73
CA GLU A 81 -6.20 16.96 0.72
C GLU A 81 -7.11 15.91 1.37
N LEU A 82 -6.50 14.92 2.04
CA LEU A 82 -7.24 13.95 2.84
C LEU A 82 -7.57 14.54 4.21
N SER A 83 -8.85 14.48 4.58
CA SER A 83 -9.26 14.93 5.92
C SER A 83 -8.63 14.07 7.03
N ALA A 84 -8.57 14.60 8.25
CA ALA A 84 -8.10 13.83 9.41
C ALA A 84 -8.85 12.50 9.59
N ARG A 85 -10.16 12.47 9.28
CA ARG A 85 -10.96 11.24 9.29
C ARG A 85 -10.48 10.24 8.23
N HIS A 86 -10.24 10.72 7.00
CA HIS A 86 -9.76 9.86 5.91
C HIS A 86 -8.41 9.25 6.25
N LEU A 87 -7.48 10.06 6.75
CA LEU A 87 -6.16 9.61 7.18
C LEU A 87 -6.27 8.56 8.29
N ALA A 88 -7.10 8.78 9.31
CA ALA A 88 -7.31 7.83 10.39
C ALA A 88 -7.85 6.48 9.91
N VAL A 89 -8.85 6.49 9.01
CA VAL A 89 -9.42 5.26 8.42
C VAL A 89 -8.36 4.46 7.66
N LEU A 90 -7.56 5.14 6.84
CA LEU A 90 -6.51 4.51 6.05
C LEU A 90 -5.36 4.00 6.92
N ASP A 91 -5.01 4.73 7.97
CA ASP A 91 -3.99 4.32 8.96
C ASP A 91 -4.42 3.08 9.72
N GLU A 92 -5.66 3.05 10.21
CA GLU A 92 -6.20 1.91 10.94
C GLU A 92 -6.29 0.66 10.04
N ALA A 93 -6.82 0.81 8.83
CA ALA A 93 -6.94 -0.31 7.90
C ALA A 93 -5.57 -0.89 7.51
N SER A 94 -4.55 -0.03 7.36
CA SER A 94 -3.21 -0.42 6.93
C SER A 94 -2.25 -0.75 8.08
N ALA A 95 -2.67 -0.57 9.33
CA ALA A 95 -1.85 -0.85 10.51
C ALA A 95 -1.30 -2.28 10.48
N PHE A 96 -0.05 -2.43 10.91
CA PHE A 96 0.62 -3.73 10.99
C PHE A 96 1.13 -3.96 12.42
N GLU A 97 1.16 -5.23 12.82
CA GLU A 97 1.73 -5.62 14.10
C GLU A 97 3.26 -5.53 14.01
N LEU A 98 3.84 -4.60 14.77
CA LEU A 98 5.29 -4.37 14.81
C LEU A 98 6.06 -5.56 15.42
N GLY A 99 5.39 -6.42 16.20
CA GLY A 99 6.01 -7.56 16.87
C GLY A 99 7.05 -7.16 17.93
N TYR A 100 7.91 -8.10 18.31
CA TYR A 100 9.06 -7.85 19.19
C TYR A 100 10.19 -7.16 18.40
N PRO A 101 10.94 -6.19 18.98
CA PRO A 101 10.86 -5.68 20.37
C PRO A 101 9.87 -4.53 20.55
N TYR A 102 9.27 -4.02 19.48
CA TYR A 102 8.45 -2.81 19.52
C TYR A 102 7.23 -2.92 20.45
N GLY A 103 6.61 -4.11 20.53
CA GLY A 103 5.54 -4.38 21.50
C GLY A 103 6.02 -4.29 22.96
N PHE A 104 7.20 -4.85 23.25
CA PHE A 104 7.82 -4.79 24.58
C PHE A 104 8.21 -3.35 24.97
N ILE A 105 8.77 -2.58 24.03
CA ILE A 105 9.16 -1.19 24.25
C ILE A 105 7.92 -0.32 24.51
N LYS A 106 6.85 -0.49 23.72
CA LYS A 106 5.61 0.27 23.91
C LYS A 106 4.98 0.00 25.29
N ALA A 107 4.96 -1.26 25.73
CA ALA A 107 4.44 -1.63 27.05
C ALA A 107 5.25 -1.02 28.20
N THR A 108 6.58 -1.01 28.09
CA THR A 108 7.46 -0.47 29.14
C THR A 108 7.44 1.06 29.21
N GLN A 109 7.33 1.76 28.08
CA GLN A 109 7.22 3.23 28.05
C GLN A 109 5.87 3.77 28.55
N SER A 110 4.80 2.98 28.49
CA SER A 110 3.46 3.40 28.95
C SER A 110 3.28 3.25 30.47
N THR A 111 4.26 2.70 31.17
CA THR A 111 4.17 2.28 32.57
C THR A 111 4.83 3.27 33.54
N TRP A 112 5.51 4.31 33.04
CA TRP A 112 6.20 5.33 33.85
C TRP A 112 5.66 6.72 33.59
#